data_AF-A0A2L0AEU3-F1
#
_entry.id   AF-A0A2L0AEU3-F1
#
_cell.length_a   1.000
_cell.length_b   1.000
_cell.length_c   1.000
_cell.angle_alpha   90.00
_cell.angle_beta   90.00
_cell.angle_gamma   90.00
#
_symmetry.space_group_name_H-M   'P 1'
#
loop_
_entity.id
_entity.type
_entity.pdbx_description
1 polymer ?
#
loop_
_entity_poly.entity_id
_entity_poly.type
_entity_poly.pdbx_seq_one_letter_code
_entity_poly.pdbx_strand_id
1 'polypeptide(L)'
;MGLVLAMLTAGCSRAPAEQRRAEAPATAEAVNAAAPVPNATVANVAAPVVDEPAVSLTSVPDLPANEAVTNEAEGAMPFPDEVTDFMVMRDGCDHFRGEEPYDAERRAFLAENVRSLCTGTDAKLATLRKRYKKDADVTLALQAYEDRVE
;
A
#
# COMPACT_ATOMS: atom_id res chain seq x y z
N MET A 1 -66.67 23.09 -25.59
CA MET A 1 -66.46 24.10 -24.52
C MET A 1 -65.58 23.49 -23.44
N GLY A 2 -64.47 24.14 -23.08
CA GLY A 2 -63.66 23.70 -21.93
C GLY A 2 -62.16 23.95 -22.08
N LEU A 3 -61.82 25.23 -22.26
CA LEU A 3 -60.52 25.91 -22.21
C LEU A 3 -59.26 25.07 -21.84
N VAL A 4 -58.39 24.93 -22.84
CA VAL A 4 -56.98 24.58 -22.72
C VAL A 4 -56.24 25.79 -22.14
N LEU A 5 -55.63 25.68 -20.96
CA LEU A 5 -54.70 26.69 -20.45
C LEU A 5 -53.27 26.24 -20.73
N ALA A 6 -52.78 26.61 -21.91
CA ALA A 6 -51.37 26.53 -22.28
C ALA A 6 -50.62 27.66 -21.55
N MET A 7 -49.76 27.30 -20.59
CA MET A 7 -48.76 28.22 -20.05
C MET A 7 -47.53 28.19 -20.94
N LEU A 8 -47.20 29.37 -21.45
CA LEU A 8 -46.19 29.68 -22.45
C LEU A 8 -44.77 29.35 -21.97
N THR A 9 -44.02 28.69 -22.86
CA THR A 9 -42.56 28.69 -22.90
C THR A 9 -42.06 30.10 -23.24
N ALA A 10 -41.29 30.70 -22.33
CA ALA A 10 -40.43 31.84 -22.63
C ALA A 10 -38.99 31.47 -22.27
N GLY A 11 -38.24 31.03 -23.27
CA GLY A 11 -36.79 31.03 -23.20
C GLY A 11 -36.27 32.45 -23.42
N CYS A 12 -35.48 32.95 -22.47
CA CYS A 12 -34.49 34.00 -22.70
C CYS A 12 -33.19 33.61 -21.99
N SER A 13 -32.22 33.16 -22.78
CA SER A 13 -30.82 33.07 -22.40
C SER A 13 -30.24 34.47 -22.16
N ARG A 14 -29.60 34.71 -21.01
CA ARG A 14 -28.31 35.44 -20.90
C ARG A 14 -27.81 35.40 -19.45
N ALA A 15 -26.64 34.80 -19.26
CA ALA A 15 -25.82 35.00 -18.07
C ALA A 15 -25.22 36.43 -18.10
N PRO A 16 -25.16 37.15 -16.96
CA PRO A 16 -24.19 38.22 -16.81
C PRO A 16 -22.86 37.61 -16.33
N ALA A 17 -21.87 37.64 -17.22
CA ALA A 17 -20.47 37.49 -16.89
C ALA A 17 -19.97 38.84 -16.35
N GLU A 18 -19.91 38.99 -15.03
CA GLU A 18 -19.14 40.03 -14.32
C GLU A 18 -19.10 39.53 -12.87
N GLN A 19 -18.02 38.97 -12.36
CA GLN A 19 -16.82 39.73 -12.06
C GLN A 19 -15.62 38.77 -11.99
N ARG A 20 -14.86 38.68 -13.09
CA ARG A 20 -13.48 38.22 -13.05
C ARG A 20 -12.68 39.29 -12.30
N ARG A 21 -12.45 39.09 -11.01
CA ARG A 21 -11.31 39.73 -10.36
C ARG A 21 -10.08 38.99 -10.86
N ALA A 22 -9.47 39.56 -11.89
CA ALA A 22 -8.13 39.19 -12.31
C ALA A 22 -7.19 39.60 -11.17
N GLU A 23 -6.59 38.63 -10.50
CA GLU A 23 -5.39 38.86 -9.72
C GLU A 23 -4.38 37.80 -10.12
N ALA A 24 -3.41 38.22 -10.92
CA ALA A 24 -2.18 37.52 -11.21
C ALA A 24 -1.10 38.58 -11.51
N PRO A 25 0.20 38.32 -11.28
CA PRO A 25 0.81 37.26 -10.48
C PRO A 25 1.66 37.84 -9.34
N ALA A 26 1.56 37.28 -8.13
CA ALA A 26 2.64 37.46 -7.16
C ALA A 26 3.75 36.49 -7.58
N THR A 27 4.90 37.10 -7.85
CA THR A 27 6.16 36.50 -8.28
C THR A 27 6.59 35.33 -7.41
N ALA A 28 7.19 34.34 -8.06
CA ALA A 28 7.90 33.25 -7.43
C ALA A 28 8.98 33.77 -6.47
N GLU A 29 8.97 33.28 -5.24
CA GLU A 29 10.19 33.13 -4.45
C GLU A 29 10.26 31.69 -3.96
N ALA A 30 11.12 30.93 -4.64
CA ALA A 30 11.68 29.72 -4.10
C ALA A 30 12.57 30.10 -2.92
N VAL A 31 12.13 29.80 -1.70
CA VAL A 31 13.03 29.66 -0.56
C VAL A 31 13.04 28.19 -0.15
N ASN A 32 13.90 27.47 -0.87
CA ASN A 32 14.55 26.28 -0.34
C ASN A 32 15.28 26.68 0.95
N ALA A 33 14.62 26.50 2.08
CA ALA A 33 15.25 26.52 3.38
C ALA A 33 14.90 25.19 4.06
N ALA A 34 15.58 24.13 3.59
CA ALA A 34 15.92 23.03 4.48
C ALA A 34 16.68 23.67 5.66
N ALA A 35 15.97 23.91 6.76
CA ALA A 35 16.63 24.17 8.02
C ALA A 35 17.59 23.01 8.26
N PRO A 36 18.85 23.24 8.65
CA PRO A 36 19.67 22.15 9.15
C PRO A 36 18.93 21.60 10.36
N VAL A 37 18.37 20.40 10.23
CA VAL A 37 18.15 19.56 11.40
C VAL A 37 19.48 19.57 12.14
N PRO A 38 19.55 20.07 13.39
CA PRO A 38 20.78 19.94 14.15
C PRO A 38 21.08 18.45 14.14
N ASN A 39 22.25 18.09 13.60
CA ASN A 39 22.78 16.75 13.69
C ASN A 39 22.92 16.48 15.18
N ALA A 40 21.87 15.95 15.78
CA ALA A 40 21.88 15.51 17.16
C ALA A 40 22.87 14.35 17.15
N THR A 41 24.10 14.64 17.54
CA THR A 41 25.07 13.65 17.92
C THR A 41 24.36 12.78 18.95
N VAL A 42 23.88 11.61 18.52
CA VAL A 42 23.51 10.54 19.43
C VAL A 42 24.83 10.22 20.11
N ALA A 43 25.03 10.83 21.29
CA ALA A 43 26.02 10.37 22.23
C ALA A 43 25.75 8.87 22.37
N ASN A 44 26.77 8.06 22.07
CA ASN A 44 26.73 6.64 22.32
C ASN A 44 26.58 6.46 23.84
N VAL A 45 25.34 6.42 24.32
CA VAL A 45 25.03 6.08 25.69
C VAL A 45 25.31 4.58 25.77
N ALA A 46 26.51 4.25 26.26
CA ALA A 46 26.84 2.90 26.65
C ALA A 46 25.70 2.37 27.53
N ALA A 47 25.01 1.35 27.04
CA ALA A 47 24.03 0.64 27.82
C ALA A 47 24.68 0.19 29.15
N PRO A 48 23.97 0.26 30.29
CA PRO A 48 24.46 -0.39 31.50
C PRO A 48 24.62 -1.88 31.19
N VAL A 49 25.86 -2.35 31.28
CA VAL A 49 26.19 -3.77 31.27
C VAL A 49 25.53 -4.40 32.49
N VAL A 50 24.32 -4.92 32.29
CA VAL A 50 23.74 -5.87 33.22
C VAL A 50 24.57 -7.14 33.08
N ASP A 51 25.20 -7.53 34.19
CA ASP A 51 26.00 -8.74 34.33
C ASP A 51 25.03 -9.94 34.24
N GLU A 52 24.71 -10.35 33.01
CA GLU A 52 23.95 -11.56 32.75
C GLU A 52 24.92 -12.76 32.81
N PRO A 53 24.65 -13.78 33.65
CA PRO A 53 25.49 -14.96 33.69
C PRO A 53 25.45 -15.65 32.33
N ALA A 54 26.63 -15.86 31.73
CA ALA A 54 26.78 -16.56 30.47
C ALA A 54 26.20 -17.98 30.57
N VAL A 55 25.02 -18.19 30.00
CA VAL A 55 24.44 -19.51 29.81
C VAL A 55 25.24 -20.21 28.73
N SER A 56 26.04 -21.18 29.15
CA SER A 56 26.90 -21.99 28.29
C SER A 56 26.04 -22.89 27.39
N LEU A 57 25.82 -22.47 26.14
CA LEU A 57 25.17 -23.29 25.11
C LEU A 57 26.16 -24.32 24.54
N THR A 58 26.62 -25.24 25.38
CA THR A 58 27.38 -26.41 24.94
C THR A 58 26.49 -27.64 25.10
N SER A 59 25.68 -27.93 24.08
CA SER A 59 25.20 -29.28 23.71
C SER A 59 24.20 -29.18 22.54
N VAL A 60 24.70 -29.01 21.30
CA VAL A 60 23.97 -29.56 20.15
C VAL A 60 24.51 -30.97 19.92
N PRO A 61 23.65 -32.01 19.81
CA PRO A 61 24.12 -33.34 19.49
C PRO A 61 24.76 -33.36 18.10
N ASP A 62 25.92 -34.01 18.04
CA ASP A 62 26.74 -34.24 16.85
C ASP A 62 25.91 -34.96 15.77
N LEU A 63 25.45 -34.21 14.77
CA LEU A 63 24.85 -34.76 13.56
C LEU A 63 25.99 -35.09 12.58
N PRO A 64 26.06 -36.32 12.04
CA PRO A 64 27.21 -36.74 11.25
C PRO A 64 27.36 -35.89 9.99
N ALA A 65 28.56 -35.33 9.81
CA ALA A 65 28.97 -34.56 8.64
C ALA A 65 29.26 -35.48 7.45
N ASN A 66 28.24 -36.10 6.86
CA ASN A 66 28.36 -36.79 5.56
C ASN A 66 27.04 -37.04 4.85
N GLU A 67 26.15 -36.06 4.78
CA GLU A 67 25.20 -36.01 3.67
C GLU A 67 25.42 -34.63 3.05
N ALA A 68 25.89 -34.61 1.80
CA ALA A 68 25.93 -33.38 1.03
C ALA A 68 24.48 -32.93 0.89
N VAL A 69 24.05 -32.05 1.80
CA VAL A 69 22.84 -31.28 1.62
C VAL A 69 23.16 -30.33 0.47
N THR A 70 22.97 -30.80 -0.75
CA THR A 70 22.88 -29.95 -1.92
C THR A 70 21.61 -29.15 -1.71
N ASN A 71 21.73 -28.05 -0.96
CA ASN A 71 20.77 -26.97 -0.97
C ASN A 71 20.84 -26.32 -2.36
N GLU A 72 20.34 -27.03 -3.38
CA GLU A 72 19.88 -26.44 -4.63
C GLU A 72 18.52 -25.74 -4.39
N ALA A 73 18.37 -25.09 -3.23
CA ALA A 73 17.25 -24.24 -2.88
C ALA A 73 17.64 -22.75 -2.89
N GLU A 74 18.85 -22.43 -3.36
CA GLU A 74 19.18 -21.07 -3.78
C GLU A 74 18.63 -20.86 -5.20
N GLY A 75 17.37 -20.41 -5.28
CA GLY A 75 16.87 -19.73 -6.50
C GLY A 75 15.44 -20.02 -6.96
N ALA A 76 14.70 -20.92 -6.30
CA ALA A 76 13.29 -21.13 -6.66
C ALA A 76 12.39 -20.43 -5.65
N MET A 77 11.93 -19.21 -5.98
CA MET A 77 10.73 -18.68 -5.33
C MET A 77 9.58 -19.67 -5.56
N PRO A 78 8.75 -19.98 -4.55
CA PRO A 78 7.71 -21.01 -4.67
C PRO A 78 6.67 -20.65 -5.74
N PHE A 79 6.59 -19.38 -6.12
CA PHE A 79 5.72 -18.87 -7.17
C PHE A 79 6.49 -17.95 -8.13
N PRO A 80 5.99 -17.76 -9.37
CA PRO A 80 6.49 -16.75 -10.28
C PRO A 80 6.48 -15.35 -9.65
N ASP A 81 7.46 -14.52 -9.99
CA ASP A 81 7.64 -13.19 -9.40
C ASP A 81 6.37 -12.35 -9.41
N GLU A 82 5.61 -12.34 -10.51
CA GLU A 82 4.38 -11.54 -10.62
C GLU A 82 3.26 -11.99 -9.66
N VAL A 83 3.25 -13.27 -9.29
CA VAL A 83 2.34 -13.84 -8.29
C VAL A 83 2.82 -13.42 -6.91
N THR A 84 4.11 -13.59 -6.62
CA THR A 84 4.71 -13.18 -5.33
C THR A 84 4.53 -11.69 -5.08
N ASP A 85 4.79 -10.83 -6.08
CA ASP A 85 4.59 -9.38 -6.00
C ASP A 85 3.12 -9.02 -5.77
N PHE A 86 2.19 -9.76 -6.40
CA PHE A 86 0.78 -9.56 -6.15
C PHE A 86 0.41 -9.93 -4.72
N MET A 87 0.87 -11.07 -4.21
CA MET A 87 0.58 -11.52 -2.85
C MET A 87 1.09 -10.50 -1.83
N VAL A 88 2.34 -10.06 -1.94
CA VAL A 88 2.92 -9.04 -1.05
C VAL A 88 2.10 -7.74 -1.05
N MET A 89 1.72 -7.24 -2.22
CA MET A 89 0.94 -6.01 -2.35
C MET A 89 -0.48 -6.17 -1.78
N ARG A 90 -1.14 -7.30 -2.09
CA ARG A 90 -2.53 -7.57 -1.66
C ARG A 90 -2.61 -7.86 -0.16
N ASP A 91 -1.65 -8.59 0.40
CA ASP A 91 -1.54 -8.80 1.85
C ASP A 91 -1.37 -7.47 2.59
N GLY A 92 -0.57 -6.55 2.04
CA GLY A 92 -0.44 -5.19 2.58
C GLY A 92 -1.75 -4.41 2.52
N CYS A 93 -2.47 -4.48 1.40
CA CYS A 93 -3.81 -3.91 1.27
C CYS A 93 -4.76 -4.46 2.35
N ASP A 94 -4.87 -5.78 2.46
CA ASP A 94 -5.79 -6.46 3.37
C ASP A 94 -5.42 -6.17 4.84
N HIS A 95 -4.12 -6.07 5.16
CA HIS A 95 -3.64 -5.63 6.45
C HIS A 95 -4.21 -4.25 6.82
N PHE A 96 -3.94 -3.22 6.00
CA PHE A 96 -4.36 -1.85 6.33
C PHE A 96 -5.87 -1.63 6.29
N ARG A 97 -6.58 -2.36 5.43
CA ARG A 97 -8.05 -2.25 5.32
C ARG A 97 -8.77 -2.87 6.53
N GLY A 98 -8.10 -3.77 7.25
CA GLY A 98 -8.60 -4.37 8.50
C GLY A 98 -8.28 -3.56 9.77
N GLU A 99 -7.51 -2.47 9.67
CA GLU A 99 -7.08 -1.69 10.82
C GLU A 99 -8.10 -0.61 11.26
N GLU A 100 -8.08 -0.27 12.55
CA GLU A 100 -8.99 0.73 13.14
C GLU A 100 -8.46 2.18 13.00
N PRO A 101 -9.28 3.13 12.49
CA PRO A 101 -8.92 4.55 12.37
C PRO A 101 -9.25 5.34 13.65
N TYR A 102 -8.62 4.97 14.77
CA TYR A 102 -8.95 5.47 16.12
C TYR A 102 -8.73 6.98 16.32
N ASP A 103 -7.92 7.61 15.47
CA ASP A 103 -7.78 9.07 15.41
C ASP A 103 -7.68 9.58 13.96
N ALA A 104 -7.56 10.91 13.80
CA ALA A 104 -7.53 11.54 12.49
C ALA A 104 -6.23 11.30 11.71
N GLU A 105 -5.10 11.22 12.40
CA GLU A 105 -3.81 10.96 11.78
C GLU A 105 -3.76 9.51 11.27
N ARG A 106 -4.15 8.56 12.11
CA ARG A 106 -4.25 7.14 11.76
C ARG A 106 -5.19 6.93 10.59
N ARG A 107 -6.36 7.59 10.58
CA ARG A 107 -7.31 7.50 9.47
C ARG A 107 -6.71 7.96 8.14
N ALA A 108 -5.99 9.08 8.15
CA ALA A 108 -5.33 9.59 6.95
C ALA A 108 -4.24 8.64 6.46
N PHE A 109 -3.45 8.09 7.37
CA PHE A 109 -2.41 7.10 7.08
C PHE A 109 -3.00 5.81 6.48
N LEU A 110 -4.03 5.23 7.10
CA LEU A 110 -4.69 4.03 6.59
C LEU A 110 -5.29 4.27 5.20
N ALA A 111 -5.97 5.40 5.00
CA ALA A 111 -6.56 5.75 3.70
C ALA A 111 -5.50 5.88 2.60
N GLU A 112 -4.33 6.45 2.90
CA GLU A 112 -3.22 6.53 1.94
C GLU A 112 -2.72 5.15 1.55
N ASN A 113 -2.44 4.29 2.53
CA ASN A 113 -1.88 2.96 2.29
C ASN A 113 -2.88 2.05 1.57
N VAL A 114 -4.15 2.06 1.98
CA VAL A 114 -5.23 1.35 1.27
C VAL A 114 -5.30 1.81 -0.18
N ARG A 115 -5.30 3.12 -0.44
CA ARG A 115 -5.30 3.63 -1.81
C ARG A 115 -4.07 3.18 -2.59
N SER A 116 -2.89 3.23 -1.99
CA SER A 116 -1.63 2.87 -2.66
C SER A 116 -1.51 1.37 -2.95
N LEU A 117 -2.02 0.51 -2.07
CA LEU A 117 -1.81 -0.93 -2.16
C LEU A 117 -2.99 -1.69 -2.76
N CYS A 118 -4.21 -1.20 -2.59
CA CYS A 118 -5.40 -1.88 -3.09
C CYS A 118 -5.71 -1.53 -4.55
N THR A 119 -5.36 -0.33 -5.04
CA THR A 119 -5.76 0.11 -6.38
C THR A 119 -5.19 -0.79 -7.49
N GLY A 120 -6.04 -1.30 -8.37
CA GLY A 120 -5.72 -2.18 -9.49
C GLY A 120 -5.49 -3.65 -9.14
N THR A 121 -5.55 -4.02 -7.86
CA THR A 121 -5.29 -5.38 -7.39
C THR A 121 -6.40 -6.37 -7.74
N ASP A 122 -7.66 -5.95 -7.83
CA ASP A 122 -8.78 -6.79 -8.27
C ASP A 122 -8.60 -7.21 -9.74
N ALA A 123 -8.20 -6.27 -10.60
CA ALA A 123 -7.89 -6.53 -12.00
C ALA A 123 -6.65 -7.42 -12.17
N LYS A 124 -5.61 -7.21 -11.33
CA LYS A 124 -4.41 -8.03 -11.32
C LYS A 124 -4.73 -9.47 -10.89
N LEU A 125 -5.53 -9.67 -9.85
CA LEU A 125 -5.98 -10.98 -9.39
C LEU A 125 -6.72 -11.75 -10.50
N ALA A 126 -7.69 -11.11 -11.16
CA ALA A 126 -8.42 -11.71 -12.27
C ALA A 126 -7.48 -12.12 -13.41
N THR A 127 -6.48 -11.29 -13.71
CA THR A 127 -5.46 -11.57 -14.74
C THR A 127 -4.59 -12.76 -14.36
N LEU A 128 -4.09 -12.81 -13.13
CA LEU A 128 -3.24 -13.89 -12.63
C LEU A 128 -3.98 -15.22 -12.59
N ARG A 129 -5.21 -15.26 -12.06
CA ARG A 129 -6.03 -16.47 -12.06
C ARG A 129 -6.31 -17.00 -13.46
N LYS A 130 -6.56 -16.11 -14.44
CA LYS A 130 -6.72 -16.52 -15.84
C LYS A 130 -5.44 -17.09 -16.44
N ARG A 131 -4.29 -16.47 -16.15
CA ARG A 131 -2.98 -16.87 -16.67
C ARG A 131 -2.53 -18.21 -16.10
N TYR A 132 -2.66 -18.39 -14.79
CA TYR A 132 -2.15 -19.54 -14.04
C TYR A 132 -3.20 -20.62 -13.77
N LYS A 133 -4.35 -20.61 -14.43
CA LYS A 133 -5.46 -21.58 -14.24
C LYS A 133 -5.10 -23.07 -14.38
N LYS A 134 -3.92 -23.40 -14.92
CA LYS A 134 -3.43 -24.78 -15.09
C LYS A 134 -2.36 -25.16 -14.07
N ASP A 135 -1.91 -24.19 -13.27
CA ASP A 135 -0.97 -24.38 -12.18
C ASP A 135 -1.78 -24.53 -10.89
N ALA A 136 -1.77 -25.73 -10.32
CA ALA A 136 -2.58 -26.05 -9.16
C ALA A 136 -2.14 -25.27 -7.93
N ASP A 137 -0.83 -25.08 -7.73
CA ASP A 137 -0.26 -24.44 -6.56
C ASP A 137 -0.54 -22.93 -6.58
N VAL A 138 -0.33 -22.28 -7.73
CA VAL A 138 -0.67 -20.86 -7.89
C VAL A 138 -2.18 -20.65 -7.79
N THR A 139 -3.00 -21.54 -8.38
CA THR A 139 -4.46 -21.42 -8.28
C THR A 139 -4.93 -21.54 -6.83
N LEU A 140 -4.38 -22.50 -6.08
CA LEU A 140 -4.68 -22.70 -4.66
C LEU A 140 -4.26 -21.49 -3.82
N ALA A 141 -3.10 -20.89 -4.09
CA ALA A 141 -2.64 -19.69 -3.40
C ALA A 141 -3.54 -18.49 -3.69
N LEU A 142 -3.90 -18.27 -4.97
CA LEU A 142 -4.68 -17.11 -5.37
C LEU A 142 -6.16 -17.19 -4.98
N GLN A 143 -6.70 -18.36 -4.60
CA GLN A 143 -8.11 -18.51 -4.22
C GLN A 143 -8.45 -17.82 -2.88
N ALA A 144 -7.45 -17.58 -2.02
CA ALA A 144 -7.65 -17.02 -0.69
C ALA A 144 -8.03 -15.52 -0.74
N TYR A 145 -7.69 -14.83 -1.82
CA TYR A 145 -7.97 -13.41 -1.98
C TYR A 145 -9.40 -13.15 -2.48
N GLU A 146 -10.05 -12.14 -1.91
CA GLU A 146 -11.37 -11.67 -2.34
C GLU A 146 -11.33 -11.10 -3.77
N ASP A 147 -12.43 -11.21 -4.53
CA ASP A 147 -12.49 -10.71 -5.91
C ASP A 147 -12.57 -9.18 -6.00
N ARG A 148 -13.10 -8.54 -4.97
CA ARG A 148 -13.50 -7.13 -4.97
C ARG A 148 -13.20 -6.46 -3.64
N VAL A 149 -12.13 -5.67 -3.56
CA VAL A 149 -11.81 -4.88 -2.34
C VAL A 149 -11.60 -3.38 -2.62
N GLU A 150 -11.57 -2.99 -3.89
CA GLU A 150 -11.43 -1.60 -4.36
C GLU A 150 -12.77 -0.85 -4.44
#